data_AF-A0A1G0FY98-F1
#
_entry.id   AF-A0A1G0FY98-F1
#
_cell.length_a   1.000
_cell.length_b   1.000
_cell.length_c   1.000
_cell.angle_alpha   90.00
_cell.angle_beta   90.00
_cell.angle_gamma   90.00
#
_symmetry.space_group_name_H-M   'P 1'
#
loop_
_entity.id
_entity.type
_entity.pdbx_description
1 polymer ?
#
loop_
_entity_poly.entity_id
_entity_poly.type
_entity_poly.pdbx_seq_one_letter_code
_entity_poly.pdbx_strand_id
1 'polypeptide(L)'
;MKDYFGINSFVYFKSFNDGSEIRLTNQPEWIQYYYEQELYKLSYCEGRPSDFVKARLIWAGITVANPVLEKARQFNIDYGMTFVEPCAEGCEFFFIGTELGRADVMSKYLSNIDLIERFLDYFRVKARLLIEEALKHKIIIPDKFETVSKTFCLQGLNRADFLNAISPIEFSARELECMRLLTKGYTQKMIAKELGISPRTVETYLNHVKEKTGSYSKGDLVKYLLKIPF
;
A
#
# COMPACT_ATOMS: atom_id res chain seq x y z
N MET A 1 1.53 1.80 -20.39
CA MET A 1 0.32 1.70 -19.53
C MET A 1 -0.96 1.75 -20.34
N LYS A 2 -1.19 2.78 -21.18
CA LYS A 2 -2.37 2.87 -22.05
C LYS A 2 -2.59 1.65 -22.96
N ASP A 3 -1.60 1.27 -23.77
CA ASP A 3 -1.80 0.19 -24.76
C ASP A 3 -1.92 -1.20 -24.13
N TYR A 4 -1.20 -1.41 -23.03
CA TYR A 4 -1.17 -2.72 -22.36
C TYR A 4 -2.27 -2.92 -21.33
N PHE A 5 -2.71 -1.86 -20.65
CA PHE A 5 -3.66 -1.93 -19.54
C PHE A 5 -4.94 -1.13 -19.76
N GLY A 6 -4.98 -0.23 -20.75
CA GLY A 6 -6.09 0.71 -20.94
C GLY A 6 -6.04 1.91 -19.99
N ILE A 7 -4.99 2.04 -19.18
CA ILE A 7 -4.85 3.13 -18.21
C ILE A 7 -4.61 4.44 -18.98
N ASN A 8 -5.62 5.31 -18.99
CA ASN A 8 -5.60 6.61 -19.63
C ASN A 8 -5.35 7.76 -18.61
N SER A 9 -5.63 7.51 -17.34
CA SER A 9 -5.46 8.43 -16.22
C SER A 9 -4.42 7.90 -15.24
N PHE A 10 -3.45 8.74 -14.91
CA PHE A 10 -2.46 8.47 -13.89
C PHE A 10 -2.27 9.71 -13.02
N VAL A 11 -2.37 9.53 -11.70
CA VAL A 11 -2.03 10.57 -10.72
C VAL A 11 -1.08 9.98 -9.69
N TYR A 12 0.09 10.59 -9.54
CA TYR A 12 0.93 10.44 -8.37
C TYR A 12 0.61 11.57 -7.40
N PHE A 13 0.35 11.22 -6.15
CA PHE A 13 0.04 12.15 -5.08
C PHE A 13 0.87 11.76 -3.85
N LYS A 14 1.58 12.71 -3.26
CA LYS A 14 2.24 12.52 -1.96
C LYS A 14 1.68 13.52 -0.97
N SER A 15 1.08 12.99 0.10
CA SER A 15 0.61 13.75 1.27
C SER A 15 1.69 13.69 2.34
N PHE A 16 2.14 14.84 2.83
CA PHE A 16 3.16 14.92 3.88
C PHE A 16 2.53 15.00 5.27
N ASN A 17 3.28 14.62 6.30
CA ASN A 17 2.82 14.70 7.69
C ASN A 17 2.50 16.13 8.16
N ASP A 18 3.06 17.15 7.52
CA ASP A 18 2.81 18.56 7.79
C ASP A 18 1.53 19.10 7.10
N GLY A 19 0.81 18.26 6.34
CA GLY A 19 -0.38 18.65 5.59
C GLY A 19 -0.11 19.23 4.20
N SER A 20 1.16 19.47 3.84
CA SER A 20 1.54 19.83 2.47
C SER A 20 1.36 18.65 1.52
N GLU A 21 1.30 18.93 0.22
CA GLU A 21 1.21 17.89 -0.79
C GLU A 21 1.88 18.24 -2.12
N ILE A 22 2.15 17.21 -2.92
CA ILE A 22 2.51 17.33 -4.33
C ILE A 22 1.65 16.38 -5.16
N ARG A 23 1.35 16.79 -6.40
CA ARG A 23 0.64 15.96 -7.38
C ARG A 23 1.29 16.06 -8.76
N LEU A 24 1.43 14.92 -9.42
CA LEU A 24 1.84 14.80 -10.81
C LEU A 24 0.78 14.01 -11.55
N THR A 25 0.32 14.49 -12.69
CA THR A 25 -0.71 13.82 -13.49
C THR A 25 -0.49 13.97 -14.98
N ASN A 26 -1.02 13.04 -15.76
CA ASN A 26 -1.15 13.14 -17.21
C ASN A 26 -2.50 13.73 -17.66
N GLN A 27 -3.35 14.19 -16.72
CA GLN A 27 -4.65 14.81 -16.98
C GLN A 27 -4.77 16.12 -16.19
N PRO A 28 -4.12 17.21 -16.66
CA PRO A 28 -4.08 18.49 -15.96
C PRO A 28 -5.48 19.12 -15.80
N GLU A 29 -6.39 18.92 -16.75
CA GLU A 29 -7.74 19.49 -16.70
C GLU A 29 -8.56 18.90 -15.54
N TRP A 30 -8.41 17.60 -15.29
CA TRP A 30 -9.06 16.94 -14.16
C TRP A 30 -8.52 17.47 -12.83
N ILE A 31 -7.19 17.59 -12.69
CA ILE A 31 -6.64 18.03 -11.40
C ILE A 31 -6.94 19.50 -11.12
N GLN A 32 -6.98 20.34 -12.15
CA GLN A 32 -7.43 21.72 -12.02
C GLN A 32 -8.87 21.78 -11.51
N TYR A 33 -9.78 21.05 -12.16
CA TYR A 33 -11.18 20.96 -11.73
C TYR A 33 -11.32 20.43 -10.30
N TYR A 34 -10.51 19.43 -9.93
CA TYR A 34 -10.51 18.82 -8.59
C TYR A 34 -10.22 19.86 -7.48
N TYR A 35 -9.27 20.76 -7.69
CA TYR A 35 -8.98 21.83 -6.73
C TYR A 35 -10.00 22.97 -6.78
N GLU A 36 -10.41 23.41 -7.98
CA GLU A 36 -11.38 24.49 -8.15
C GLU A 36 -12.74 24.17 -7.51
N GLN A 37 -13.15 22.90 -7.56
CA GLN A 37 -14.40 22.43 -6.96
C GLN A 37 -14.21 21.90 -5.52
N GLU A 38 -13.02 22.12 -4.94
CA GLU A 38 -12.66 21.69 -3.59
C GLU A 38 -12.90 20.19 -3.30
N LEU A 39 -12.77 19.33 -4.32
CA LEU A 39 -13.05 17.89 -4.22
C LEU A 39 -12.10 17.18 -3.24
N TYR A 40 -10.95 17.78 -2.92
CA TYR A 40 -10.04 17.31 -1.88
C TYR A 40 -10.73 17.22 -0.50
N LYS A 41 -11.73 18.04 -0.20
CA LYS A 41 -12.47 17.93 1.07
C LYS A 41 -13.32 16.65 1.15
N LEU A 42 -13.62 16.06 -0.01
CA LEU A 42 -14.45 14.86 -0.15
C LEU A 42 -13.63 13.58 -0.39
N SER A 43 -12.32 13.71 -0.65
CA SER A 43 -11.46 12.60 -1.02
C SER A 43 -10.91 11.90 0.21
N TYR A 44 -11.19 10.59 0.33
CA TYR A 44 -10.65 9.76 1.42
C TYR A 44 -9.12 9.82 1.51
N CYS A 45 -8.42 9.89 0.38
CA CYS A 45 -6.95 9.85 0.33
C CYS A 45 -6.31 11.11 0.95
N GLU A 46 -7.10 12.14 1.27
CA GLU A 46 -6.62 13.39 1.87
C GLU A 46 -6.51 13.34 3.40
N GLY A 47 -6.85 12.20 4.00
CA GLY A 47 -6.72 11.96 5.44
C GLY A 47 -5.28 12.05 5.96
N ARG A 48 -5.12 11.87 7.28
CA ARG A 48 -3.79 11.89 7.91
C ARG A 48 -2.96 10.72 7.41
N PRO A 49 -1.70 10.92 6.96
CA PRO A 49 -0.84 9.83 6.49
C PRO A 49 -0.70 8.66 7.48
N SER A 50 -0.73 8.95 8.79
CA SER A 50 -0.69 7.96 9.88
C SER A 50 -1.83 6.95 9.86
N ASP A 51 -2.95 7.30 9.24
CA ASP A 51 -4.16 6.48 9.25
C ASP A 51 -4.14 5.44 8.11
N PHE A 52 -3.18 5.55 7.20
CA PHE A 52 -3.06 4.67 6.05
C PHE A 52 -2.10 3.52 6.31
N VAL A 53 -2.53 2.33 5.88
CA VAL A 53 -1.67 1.16 5.73
C VAL A 53 -1.49 0.86 4.25
N LYS A 54 -0.44 0.11 3.91
CA LYS A 54 -0.22 -0.31 2.52
C LYS A 54 -1.44 -1.08 2.00
N ALA A 55 -2.07 -0.56 0.95
CA ALA A 55 -3.35 -1.05 0.47
C ALA A 55 -3.52 -0.83 -1.03
N ARG A 56 -4.51 -1.53 -1.61
CA ARG A 56 -4.95 -1.37 -3.00
C ARG A 56 -6.47 -1.22 -2.99
N LEU A 57 -6.98 -0.16 -3.58
CA LEU A 57 -8.38 0.24 -3.51
C LEU A 57 -8.98 0.24 -4.90
N ILE A 58 -9.96 -0.60 -5.17
CA ILE A 58 -10.73 -0.54 -6.42
C ILE A 58 -11.85 0.48 -6.24
N TRP A 59 -11.97 1.46 -7.13
CA TRP A 59 -12.98 2.52 -6.97
C TRP A 59 -14.41 2.00 -7.17
N ALA A 60 -14.60 1.02 -8.05
CA ALA A 60 -15.90 0.43 -8.34
C ALA A 60 -16.50 -0.22 -7.08
N GLY A 61 -17.66 0.27 -6.65
CA GLY A 61 -18.37 -0.22 -5.47
C GLY A 61 -17.97 0.43 -4.14
N ILE A 62 -17.03 1.39 -4.12
CA ILE A 62 -16.71 2.16 -2.92
C ILE A 62 -17.60 3.40 -2.87
N THR A 63 -18.60 3.39 -1.99
CA THR A 63 -19.55 4.51 -1.79
C THR A 63 -18.85 5.83 -1.45
N VAL A 64 -17.73 5.78 -0.73
CA VAL A 64 -16.95 6.95 -0.31
C VAL A 64 -16.18 7.59 -1.48
N ALA A 65 -15.87 6.84 -2.53
CA ALA A 65 -15.24 7.38 -3.74
C ALA A 65 -16.25 8.08 -4.67
N ASN A 66 -17.55 7.84 -4.48
CA ASN A 66 -18.59 8.29 -5.41
C ASN A 66 -18.61 9.80 -5.67
N PRO A 67 -18.50 10.70 -4.66
CA PRO A 67 -18.63 12.14 -4.93
C PRO A 67 -17.53 12.68 -5.86
N VAL A 68 -16.29 12.20 -5.69
CA VAL A 68 -15.16 12.57 -6.55
C VAL A 68 -15.26 11.86 -7.89
N LEU A 69 -15.58 10.56 -7.89
CA LEU A 69 -15.64 9.74 -9.10
C LEU A 69 -16.76 10.17 -10.06
N GLU A 70 -17.91 10.59 -9.54
CA GLU A 70 -19.01 11.13 -10.35
C GLU A 70 -18.58 12.34 -11.18
N LYS A 71 -17.74 13.20 -10.62
CA LYS A 71 -17.16 14.34 -11.35
C LYS A 71 -16.06 13.89 -12.30
N ALA A 72 -15.22 12.96 -11.87
CA ALA A 72 -14.12 12.42 -12.66
C ALA A 72 -14.60 11.76 -13.98
N ARG A 73 -15.83 11.23 -14.02
CA ARG A 73 -16.45 10.67 -15.24
C ARG A 73 -16.52 11.66 -16.40
N GLN A 74 -16.66 12.95 -16.12
CA GLN A 74 -16.67 14.01 -17.14
C GLN A 74 -15.31 14.14 -17.85
N PHE A 75 -14.25 13.61 -17.23
CA PHE A 75 -12.88 13.59 -17.73
C PHE A 75 -12.47 12.18 -18.21
N ASN A 76 -13.45 11.30 -18.47
CA ASN A 76 -13.24 9.91 -18.88
C ASN A 76 -12.48 9.06 -17.85
N ILE A 77 -12.71 9.33 -16.56
CA ILE A 77 -12.17 8.58 -15.41
C ILE A 77 -13.35 7.94 -14.67
N ASP A 78 -13.46 6.62 -14.73
CA ASP A 78 -14.59 5.92 -14.11
C ASP A 78 -14.16 4.63 -13.40
N TYR A 79 -13.37 3.79 -14.06
CA TYR A 79 -12.84 2.58 -13.44
C TYR A 79 -11.38 2.76 -13.10
N GLY A 80 -10.97 2.24 -11.95
CA GLY A 80 -9.58 2.36 -11.56
C GLY A 80 -9.28 1.80 -10.20
N MET A 81 -8.03 1.98 -9.81
CA MET A 81 -7.57 1.64 -8.48
C MET A 81 -6.56 2.65 -7.96
N THR A 82 -6.50 2.73 -6.63
CA THR A 82 -5.49 3.49 -5.90
C THR A 82 -4.53 2.53 -5.21
N PHE A 83 -3.24 2.71 -5.40
CA PHE A 83 -2.20 2.09 -4.57
C PHE A 83 -1.83 3.06 -3.46
N VAL A 84 -1.89 2.60 -2.22
CA VAL A 84 -1.56 3.37 -1.02
C VAL A 84 -0.24 2.84 -0.47
N GLU A 85 0.76 3.70 -0.37
CA GLU A 85 2.14 3.36 -0.01
C GLU A 85 2.63 4.31 1.10
N PRO A 86 2.42 3.95 2.39
CA PRO A 86 2.94 4.73 3.52
C PRO A 86 4.46 4.84 3.47
N CYS A 87 4.99 6.01 3.84
CA CYS A 87 6.42 6.28 3.92
C CYS A 87 6.77 7.10 5.17
N ALA A 88 8.07 7.26 5.47
CA ALA A 88 8.50 7.93 6.70
C ALA A 88 8.00 9.38 6.83
N GLU A 89 7.87 10.09 5.70
CA GLU A 89 7.49 11.51 5.66
C GLU A 89 5.99 11.74 5.42
N GLY A 90 5.20 10.68 5.26
CA GLY A 90 3.79 10.77 4.91
C GLY A 90 3.27 9.53 4.18
N CYS A 91 2.54 9.72 3.09
CA CYS A 91 1.97 8.62 2.30
C CYS A 91 1.94 8.98 0.82
N GLU A 92 2.34 8.02 -0.03
CA GLU A 92 2.22 8.11 -1.47
C GLU A 92 0.98 7.37 -1.97
N PHE A 93 0.34 7.95 -2.97
CA PHE A 93 -0.84 7.41 -3.62
C PHE A 93 -0.64 7.41 -5.13
N PHE A 94 -0.97 6.29 -5.76
CA PHE A 94 -0.96 6.16 -7.22
C PHE A 94 -2.36 5.81 -7.69
N PHE A 95 -3.01 6.75 -8.36
CA PHE A 95 -4.32 6.56 -8.96
C PHE A 95 -4.12 6.13 -10.41
N ILE A 96 -4.68 4.99 -10.78
CA ILE A 96 -4.74 4.55 -12.17
C ILE A 96 -6.19 4.41 -12.60
N GLY A 97 -6.56 5.08 -13.69
CA GLY A 97 -7.93 5.16 -14.17
C GLY A 97 -8.08 4.85 -15.66
N THR A 98 -9.29 4.47 -16.03
CA THR A 98 -9.77 4.26 -17.40
C THR A 98 -11.23 4.74 -17.52
N GLU A 99 -11.69 4.88 -18.75
CA GLU A 99 -13.04 5.30 -19.13
C GLU A 99 -14.14 4.24 -18.93
N LEU A 100 -15.41 4.68 -19.06
CA LEU A 100 -16.64 3.91 -18.90
C LEU A 100 -16.75 2.71 -19.86
N GLY A 101 -17.43 1.64 -19.44
CA GLY A 101 -17.76 0.48 -20.29
C GLY A 101 -16.72 -0.65 -20.31
N ARG A 102 -15.73 -0.61 -19.41
CA ARG A 102 -14.57 -1.51 -19.37
C ARG A 102 -14.48 -2.34 -18.09
N ALA A 103 -15.56 -3.03 -17.72
CA ALA A 103 -15.60 -3.85 -16.51
C ALA A 103 -14.55 -4.99 -16.50
N ASP A 104 -14.13 -5.46 -17.67
CA ASP A 104 -13.06 -6.45 -17.87
C ASP A 104 -11.69 -6.00 -17.35
N VAL A 105 -11.49 -4.68 -17.25
CA VAL A 105 -10.20 -4.09 -16.92
C VAL A 105 -9.81 -4.35 -15.46
N MET A 106 -10.76 -4.48 -14.54
CA MET A 106 -10.45 -4.79 -13.14
C MET A 106 -9.82 -6.19 -13.00
N SER A 107 -10.40 -7.19 -13.67
CA SER A 107 -9.84 -8.54 -13.71
C SER A 107 -8.43 -8.53 -14.32
N LYS A 108 -8.22 -7.71 -15.36
CA LYS A 108 -6.91 -7.53 -15.99
C LYS A 108 -5.88 -6.90 -15.04
N TYR A 109 -6.26 -5.88 -14.27
CA TYR A 109 -5.39 -5.23 -13.29
C TYR A 109 -5.03 -6.21 -12.16
N LEU A 110 -6.01 -6.90 -11.59
CA LEU A 110 -5.80 -7.84 -10.50
C LEU A 110 -4.92 -9.02 -10.91
N SER A 111 -5.13 -9.56 -12.11
CA SER A 111 -4.36 -10.71 -12.62
C SER A 111 -2.90 -10.37 -12.95
N ASN A 112 -2.57 -9.09 -13.09
CA ASN A 112 -1.24 -8.60 -13.50
C ASN A 112 -0.75 -7.48 -12.59
N ILE A 113 -1.13 -7.53 -11.31
CA ILE A 113 -0.89 -6.44 -10.35
C ILE A 113 0.61 -6.19 -10.13
N ASP A 114 1.41 -7.25 -10.23
CA ASP A 114 2.88 -7.20 -10.12
C ASP A 114 3.52 -6.36 -11.23
N LEU A 115 2.97 -6.41 -12.45
CA LEU A 115 3.45 -5.59 -13.56
C LEU A 115 3.11 -4.11 -13.35
N ILE A 116 1.95 -3.81 -12.76
CA ILE A 116 1.56 -2.45 -12.40
C ILE A 116 2.49 -1.92 -11.31
N GLU A 117 2.78 -2.72 -10.27
CA GLU A 117 3.73 -2.35 -9.21
C GLU A 117 5.13 -2.07 -9.74
N ARG A 118 5.63 -2.92 -10.65
CA ARG A 118 6.90 -2.67 -11.35
C ARG A 118 6.88 -1.35 -12.11
N PHE A 119 5.75 -0.99 -12.71
CA PHE A 119 5.60 0.32 -13.34
C PHE A 119 5.64 1.47 -12.31
N LEU A 120 5.05 1.32 -11.13
CA LEU A 120 5.12 2.35 -10.08
C LEU A 120 6.55 2.57 -9.60
N ASP A 121 7.33 1.48 -9.42
CA ASP A 121 8.75 1.57 -9.08
C ASP A 121 9.56 2.22 -10.21
N TYR A 122 9.30 1.84 -11.46
CA TYR A 122 9.87 2.49 -12.63
C TYR A 122 9.54 3.99 -12.68
N PHE A 123 8.29 4.38 -12.40
CA PHE A 123 7.83 5.76 -12.36
C PHE A 123 8.61 6.57 -11.33
N ARG A 124 8.75 6.07 -10.09
CA ARG A 124 9.52 6.76 -9.03
C ARG A 124 10.94 7.10 -9.48
N VAL A 125 11.61 6.15 -10.15
CA VAL A 125 12.97 6.34 -10.65
C VAL A 125 13.01 7.34 -11.81
N LYS A 126 12.11 7.20 -12.78
CA LYS A 126 12.13 8.01 -14.01
C LYS A 126 11.58 9.42 -13.82
N ALA A 127 10.60 9.60 -12.95
CA ALA A 127 9.99 10.88 -12.63
C ALA A 127 10.74 11.63 -11.52
N ARG A 128 11.91 11.14 -11.06
CA ARG A 128 12.65 11.73 -9.93
C ARG A 128 12.83 13.24 -10.06
N LEU A 129 13.25 13.73 -11.23
CA LEU A 129 13.42 15.17 -11.47
C LEU A 129 12.10 15.96 -11.41
N LEU A 130 10.99 15.38 -11.88
CA LEU A 130 9.66 15.99 -11.79
C LEU A 130 9.17 16.04 -10.34
N ILE A 131 9.44 14.98 -9.57
CA ILE A 131 9.12 14.91 -8.15
C ILE A 131 9.96 15.95 -7.37
N GLU A 132 11.27 16.02 -7.63
CA GLU A 132 12.17 17.03 -7.04
C GLU A 132 11.73 18.45 -7.36
N GLU A 133 11.24 18.71 -8.57
CA GLU A 133 10.69 20.02 -8.92
C GLU A 133 9.37 20.28 -8.19
N ALA A 134 8.44 19.33 -8.17
CA ALA A 134 7.17 19.48 -7.45
C ALA A 134 7.38 19.71 -5.94
N LEU A 135 8.41 19.12 -5.34
CA LEU A 135 8.78 19.35 -3.94
C LEU A 135 9.15 20.80 -3.63
N LYS A 136 9.57 21.60 -4.62
CA LYS A 136 9.83 23.03 -4.46
C LYS A 136 8.54 23.86 -4.48
N HIS A 137 7.47 23.32 -5.05
CA HIS A 137 6.17 23.98 -5.25
C HIS A 137 5.05 23.21 -4.54
N LYS A 138 5.29 22.85 -3.27
CA LYS A 138 4.29 22.14 -2.46
C LYS A 138 3.00 22.93 -2.37
N ILE A 139 1.89 22.23 -2.56
CA ILE A 139 0.55 22.79 -2.36
C ILE A 139 0.27 22.72 -0.86
N ILE A 140 -0.17 23.85 -0.29
CA ILE A 140 -0.53 23.97 1.12
C ILE A 140 -2.05 24.11 1.21
N ILE A 141 -2.69 23.15 1.87
CA ILE A 141 -4.12 23.18 2.16
C ILE A 141 -4.28 23.51 3.65
N PRO A 142 -4.81 24.70 4.01
CA PRO A 142 -5.08 25.04 5.40
C PRO A 142 -5.99 24.01 6.05
N ASP A 143 -5.67 23.61 7.28
CA ASP A 143 -6.46 22.69 8.10
C ASP A 143 -6.85 21.38 7.39
N LYS A 144 -5.98 20.92 6.47
CA LYS A 144 -6.21 19.75 5.60
C LYS A 144 -6.81 18.57 6.36
N PHE A 145 -6.20 18.21 7.48
CA PHE A 145 -6.60 17.03 8.26
C PHE A 145 -7.83 17.24 9.16
N GLU A 146 -8.31 18.47 9.31
CA GLU A 146 -9.52 18.78 10.08
C GLU A 146 -10.76 18.78 9.18
N THR A 147 -10.58 19.11 7.91
CA THR A 147 -11.67 19.22 6.93
C THR A 147 -12.10 17.88 6.31
N VAL A 148 -11.27 16.83 6.38
CA VAL A 148 -11.55 15.55 5.71
C VAL A 148 -12.45 14.64 6.57
N SER A 149 -13.56 14.19 5.97
CA SER A 149 -14.52 13.28 6.59
C SER A 149 -13.90 11.91 6.91
N LYS A 150 -14.01 11.46 8.17
CA LYS A 150 -13.31 10.29 8.74
C LYS A 150 -13.89 8.91 8.36
N THR A 151 -14.68 8.79 7.30
CA THR A 151 -15.66 7.69 7.20
C THR A 151 -15.28 6.55 6.25
N PHE A 152 -14.00 6.19 6.14
CA PHE A 152 -13.64 4.95 5.45
C PHE A 152 -12.51 4.22 6.18
N CYS A 153 -12.88 3.15 6.88
CA CYS A 153 -11.92 2.22 7.47
C CYS A 153 -11.81 1.00 6.55
N LEU A 154 -10.66 0.86 5.88
CA LEU A 154 -10.32 -0.35 5.14
C LEU A 154 -9.98 -1.53 6.05
N GLN A 155 -9.83 -1.29 7.35
CA GLN A 155 -9.41 -2.29 8.33
C GLN A 155 -10.61 -3.09 8.87
N GLY A 156 -11.46 -3.60 7.99
CA GLY A 156 -12.58 -4.47 8.38
C GLY A 156 -12.13 -5.88 8.81
N LEU A 157 -10.91 -6.29 8.43
CA LEU A 157 -10.38 -7.62 8.74
C LEU A 157 -9.11 -7.51 9.60
N ASN A 158 -9.19 -7.97 10.85
CA ASN A 158 -8.00 -8.21 11.63
C ASN A 158 -7.28 -9.45 11.06
N ARG A 159 -6.14 -9.20 10.39
CA ARG A 159 -5.34 -10.26 9.75
C ARG A 159 -4.87 -11.30 10.76
N ALA A 160 -4.50 -10.89 11.96
CA ALA A 160 -4.05 -11.81 13.01
C ALA A 160 -5.19 -12.72 13.45
N ASP A 161 -6.37 -12.16 13.70
CA ASP A 161 -7.55 -12.94 14.10
C ASP A 161 -7.96 -13.95 13.01
N PHE A 162 -7.97 -13.53 11.75
CA PHE A 162 -8.27 -14.43 10.63
C PHE A 162 -7.24 -15.56 10.51
N LEU A 163 -5.94 -15.24 10.56
CA LEU A 163 -4.89 -16.24 10.48
C LEU A 163 -4.97 -17.23 11.64
N ASN A 164 -5.22 -16.74 12.86
CA ASN A 164 -5.44 -17.58 14.04
C ASN A 164 -6.67 -18.50 13.86
N ALA A 165 -7.74 -18.01 13.23
CA ALA A 165 -8.96 -18.80 13.00
C ALA A 165 -8.76 -19.95 12.00
N ILE A 166 -7.91 -19.78 10.98
CA ILE A 166 -7.69 -20.82 9.94
C ILE A 166 -6.44 -21.66 10.18
N SER A 167 -5.52 -21.21 11.02
CA SER A 167 -4.26 -21.88 11.33
C SER A 167 -3.84 -21.53 12.76
N PRO A 168 -4.49 -22.14 13.78
CA PRO A 168 -4.16 -21.90 15.18
C PRO A 168 -2.84 -22.59 15.52
N ILE A 169 -1.73 -21.95 15.12
CA ILE A 169 -0.38 -22.40 15.47
C ILE A 169 0.08 -21.56 16.65
N GLU A 170 0.26 -22.23 17.79
CA GLU A 170 0.85 -21.60 18.96
C GLU A 170 2.37 -21.65 18.88
N PHE A 171 3.00 -20.48 18.90
CA PHE A 171 4.43 -20.33 19.02
C PHE A 171 4.80 -19.92 20.45
N SER A 172 5.85 -20.52 21.00
CA SER A 172 6.44 -20.05 22.25
C SER A 172 7.10 -18.68 22.06
N ALA A 173 7.30 -17.95 23.15
CA ALA A 173 7.97 -16.65 23.12
C ALA A 173 9.35 -16.72 22.42
N ARG A 174 10.12 -17.79 22.66
CA ARG A 174 11.44 -17.99 22.05
C ARG A 174 11.37 -18.32 20.56
N GLU A 175 10.36 -19.06 20.13
CA GLU A 175 10.11 -19.30 18.71
C GLU A 175 9.77 -17.99 18.00
N LEU A 176 8.89 -17.16 18.59
CA LEU A 176 8.53 -15.84 18.06
C LEU A 176 9.73 -14.89 17.96
N GLU A 177 10.59 -14.85 18.99
CA GLU A 177 11.84 -14.07 18.96
C GLU A 177 12.75 -14.50 17.81
N CYS A 178 12.96 -15.82 17.65
CA CYS A 178 13.78 -16.36 16.56
C CYS A 178 13.17 -16.07 15.19
N MET A 179 11.85 -16.21 15.04
CA MET A 179 11.11 -15.90 13.80
C MET A 179 11.25 -14.43 13.42
N ARG A 180 11.07 -13.51 14.38
CA ARG A 180 11.18 -12.05 14.17
C ARG A 180 12.58 -11.62 13.72
N LEU A 181 13.63 -12.23 14.26
CA LEU A 181 15.00 -11.94 13.83
C LEU A 181 15.32 -12.58 12.48
N LEU A 182 14.79 -13.79 12.23
CA LEU A 182 14.96 -14.48 10.96
C LEU A 182 14.33 -13.70 9.79
N THR A 183 13.14 -13.12 9.97
CA THR A 183 12.49 -12.27 8.94
C THR A 183 13.22 -10.97 8.67
N LYS A 184 14.01 -10.47 9.63
CA LYS A 184 14.94 -9.35 9.45
C LYS A 184 16.24 -9.73 8.72
N GLY A 185 16.37 -10.98 8.28
CA GLY A 185 17.55 -11.47 7.55
C GLY A 185 18.70 -11.95 8.45
N TYR A 186 18.50 -12.06 9.76
CA TYR A 186 19.57 -12.52 10.66
C TYR A 186 19.91 -14.00 10.39
N THR A 187 21.20 -14.32 10.50
CA THR A 187 21.65 -15.72 10.50
C THR A 187 21.44 -16.36 11.87
N GLN A 188 21.38 -17.69 11.96
CA GLN A 188 21.23 -18.39 13.25
C GLN A 188 22.31 -17.98 14.28
N LYS A 189 23.54 -17.71 13.82
CA LYS A 189 24.63 -17.22 14.67
C LYS A 189 24.37 -15.79 15.19
N MET A 190 23.81 -14.93 14.35
CA MET A 190 23.43 -13.57 14.76
C MET A 190 22.24 -13.60 15.74
N ILE A 191 21.24 -14.45 15.48
CA ILE A 191 20.10 -14.65 16.38
C ILE A 191 20.58 -15.15 17.75
N ALA A 192 21.48 -16.13 17.77
CA ALA A 192 22.07 -16.67 18.99
C ALA A 192 22.77 -15.59 19.81
N LYS A 193 23.58 -14.75 19.13
CA LYS A 193 24.26 -13.61 19.75
C LYS A 193 23.27 -12.59 20.31
N GLU A 194 22.24 -12.23 19.54
CA GLU A 194 21.22 -11.25 19.92
C GLU A 194 20.40 -11.70 21.14
N LEU A 195 20.04 -12.98 21.18
CA LEU A 195 19.20 -13.56 22.24
C LEU A 195 19.99 -14.11 23.43
N GLY A 196 21.34 -14.08 23.38
CA GLY A 196 22.20 -14.61 24.44
C GLY A 196 22.09 -16.13 24.64
N ILE A 197 21.81 -16.89 23.58
CA ILE A 197 21.64 -18.35 23.62
C ILE A 197 22.58 -19.05 22.63
N SER A 198 22.68 -20.38 22.68
CA SER A 198 23.54 -21.12 21.75
C SER A 198 22.94 -21.16 20.32
N PRO A 199 23.77 -21.19 19.26
CA PRO A 199 23.28 -21.43 17.89
C PRO A 199 22.49 -22.72 17.74
N ARG A 200 22.84 -23.76 18.52
CA ARG A 200 22.10 -25.03 18.55
C ARG A 200 20.69 -24.85 19.11
N THR A 201 20.53 -24.01 20.13
CA THR A 201 19.23 -23.67 20.71
C THR A 201 18.36 -22.93 19.70
N VAL A 202 18.92 -21.96 18.97
CA VAL A 202 18.21 -21.27 17.87
C VAL A 202 17.79 -22.26 16.79
N GLU A 203 18.68 -23.18 16.40
CA GLU A 203 18.36 -24.22 15.43
C GLU A 203 17.18 -25.08 15.89
N THR A 204 17.16 -25.51 17.15
CA THR A 204 16.02 -26.24 17.74
C THR A 204 14.72 -25.44 17.64
N TYR A 205 14.71 -24.17 18.05
CA TYR A 205 13.50 -23.34 17.94
C TYR A 205 13.04 -23.21 16.48
N LEU A 206 13.94 -22.95 15.54
CA LEU A 206 13.60 -22.86 14.12
C LEU A 206 13.16 -24.20 13.52
N ASN A 207 13.62 -25.33 14.05
CA ASN A 207 13.16 -26.67 13.67
C ASN A 207 11.72 -26.92 14.16
N HIS A 208 11.40 -26.56 15.40
CA HIS A 208 10.03 -26.65 15.90
C HIS A 208 9.07 -25.75 15.11
N VAL A 209 9.50 -24.52 14.76
CA VAL A 209 8.69 -23.64 13.90
C VAL A 209 8.50 -24.27 12.53
N LYS A 210 9.53 -24.90 11.95
CA LYS A 210 9.39 -25.63 10.67
C LYS A 210 8.36 -26.74 10.75
N GLU A 211 8.40 -27.55 11.80
CA GLU A 211 7.43 -28.63 12.05
C GLU A 211 6.00 -28.08 12.17
N LYS A 212 5.80 -27.04 12.99
CA LYS A 212 4.50 -26.40 13.19
C LYS A 212 3.91 -25.79 11.91
N THR A 213 4.78 -25.33 11.01
CA THR A 213 4.38 -24.62 9.79
C THR A 213 4.40 -25.49 8.53
N GLY A 214 4.78 -26.77 8.64
CA GLY A 214 4.97 -27.65 7.48
C GLY A 214 6.07 -27.18 6.52
N SER A 215 7.05 -26.42 7.02
CA SER A 215 8.16 -25.87 6.22
C SER A 215 9.34 -26.83 6.17
N TYR A 216 9.80 -27.19 4.96
CA TYR A 216 10.88 -28.18 4.78
C TYR A 216 12.27 -27.55 4.69
N SER A 217 12.35 -26.28 4.28
CA SER A 217 13.61 -25.55 4.16
C SER A 217 13.57 -24.22 4.92
N LYS A 218 14.75 -23.62 5.15
CA LYS A 218 14.84 -22.25 5.66
C LYS A 218 14.15 -21.26 4.72
N GLY A 219 14.23 -21.49 3.40
CA GLY A 219 13.58 -20.64 2.41
C GLY A 219 12.05 -20.72 2.50
N ASP A 220 11.50 -21.91 2.66
CA ASP A 220 10.05 -22.12 2.83
C ASP A 220 9.56 -21.49 4.13
N LEU A 221 10.33 -21.67 5.21
CA LEU A 221 10.03 -21.03 6.48
C LEU A 221 10.01 -19.51 6.33
N VAL A 222 11.04 -18.90 5.74
CA VAL A 222 11.06 -17.43 5.53
C VAL A 222 9.87 -16.98 4.67
N LYS A 223 9.56 -17.69 3.58
CA LYS A 223 8.38 -17.40 2.74
C LYS A 223 7.08 -17.48 3.52
N TYR A 224 6.95 -18.44 4.44
CA TYR A 224 5.80 -18.58 5.32
C TYR A 224 5.71 -17.41 6.30
N LEU A 225 6.82 -17.11 7.00
CA LEU A 225 6.87 -16.04 7.99
C LEU A 225 6.60 -14.65 7.41
N LEU A 226 6.96 -14.40 6.14
CA LEU A 226 6.66 -13.14 5.44
C LEU A 226 5.16 -12.93 5.17
N LYS A 227 4.30 -13.94 5.34
CA LYS A 227 2.84 -13.83 5.19
C LYS A 227 2.13 -13.50 6.50
N ILE A 228 2.82 -13.62 7.63
CA ILE A 228 2.28 -13.41 8.97
C ILE A 228 2.71 -12.03 9.50
N PRO A 229 1.77 -11.18 9.96
CA PRO A 229 2.12 -9.97 10.69
C PRO A 229 2.62 -10.35 12.10
N PHE A 230 3.77 -9.81 12.52
CA PHE A 230 4.37 -9.98 13.85
C PHE A 230 4.20 -8.75 14.74
#